data_AF-A0A940KPB5-F1
#
_entry.id   AF-A0A940KPB5-F1
#
_cell.length_a   1.000
_cell.length_b   1.000
_cell.length_c   1.000
_cell.angle_alpha   90.00
_cell.angle_beta   90.00
_cell.angle_gamma   90.00
#
_symmetry.space_group_name_H-M   'P 1'
#
loop_
_entity.id
_entity.type
_entity.pdbx_description
1 polymer ?
#
loop_
_entity_poly.entity_id
_entity_poly.type
_entity_poly.pdbx_seq_one_letter_code
_entity_poly.pdbx_strand_id
1 'polypeptide(L)'
;MNDKKIFPENLTDFLYWIKEATEEYWCNMSPDLPGHNAKWLPLTDQQIDELEQKYSVKFGIEHRQFLRVLHTTDKTFEVEKSSDADDDIEEAAEEKAKQRLNLPNYAPSLFYNWLTEKDWIEYRLSWIREMFIADIIGESKSWLRSWGPLPETDDEKISIFNEWYGKAPRLLPITAHTFLMSGDDAGSNPVLSVMGFDTIIRAWSLRHFLIREFADELGLVETYKDEDHPEGDKDLVKGIPELDALQKIRLDDTAIPYWKEVLTYYHSHENSWQSFWE
;
A
#
# COMPACT_ATOMS: atom_id res chain seq x y z
N MET A 1 -14.24 -26.16 15.93
CA MET A 1 -13.08 -26.86 15.34
C MET A 1 -12.44 -25.83 14.42
N ASN A 2 -11.43 -25.11 14.90
CA ASN A 2 -10.70 -24.20 14.01
C ASN A 2 -9.88 -25.10 13.11
N ASP A 3 -10.37 -25.33 11.89
CA ASP A 3 -9.52 -25.85 10.83
C ASP A 3 -8.32 -24.92 10.77
N LYS A 4 -7.15 -25.49 11.05
CA LYS A 4 -5.90 -24.74 11.09
C LYS A 4 -5.69 -24.19 9.68
N LYS A 5 -6.04 -22.92 9.45
CA LYS A 5 -5.71 -22.26 8.18
C LYS A 5 -4.19 -22.23 8.07
N ILE A 6 -3.68 -22.92 7.07
CA ILE A 6 -2.25 -22.98 6.74
C ILE A 6 -2.09 -22.17 5.48
N PHE A 7 -1.28 -21.13 5.55
CA PHE A 7 -0.92 -20.33 4.39
C PHE A 7 0.30 -20.96 3.71
N PRO A 8 0.35 -21.05 2.36
CA PRO A 8 1.53 -21.58 1.69
C PRO A 8 2.79 -20.78 2.03
N GLU A 9 3.91 -21.44 2.33
CA GLU A 9 5.17 -20.74 2.68
C GLU A 9 5.88 -20.16 1.45
N ASN A 10 5.82 -20.86 0.32
CA ASN A 10 6.40 -20.39 -0.93
C ASN A 10 5.60 -19.20 -1.49
N LEU A 11 6.28 -18.12 -1.87
CA LEU A 11 5.62 -16.91 -2.36
C LEU A 11 4.77 -17.16 -3.61
N THR A 12 5.22 -17.99 -4.55
CA THR A 12 4.43 -18.30 -5.77
C THR A 12 3.16 -19.07 -5.41
N ASP A 13 3.28 -20.11 -4.59
CA ASP A 13 2.12 -20.90 -4.15
C ASP A 13 1.15 -20.05 -3.33
N PHE A 14 1.67 -19.14 -2.51
CA PHE A 14 0.86 -18.18 -1.75
C PHE A 14 0.08 -17.24 -2.67
N LEU A 15 0.71 -16.67 -3.70
CA LEU A 15 0.04 -15.78 -4.65
C LEU A 15 -1.06 -16.52 -5.44
N TYR A 16 -0.81 -17.77 -5.86
CA TYR A 16 -1.84 -18.58 -6.51
C TYR A 16 -2.97 -18.96 -5.54
N TRP A 17 -2.67 -19.23 -4.28
CA TRP A 17 -3.69 -19.45 -3.26
C TRP A 17 -4.58 -18.22 -3.05
N ILE A 18 -4.00 -17.02 -2.97
CA ILE A 18 -4.77 -15.75 -2.94
C ILE A 18 -5.65 -15.67 -4.19
N LYS A 19 -5.06 -15.88 -5.38
CA LYS A 19 -5.76 -15.81 -6.66
C LYS A 19 -6.99 -16.71 -6.69
N GLU A 20 -6.83 -17.96 -6.29
CA GLU A 20 -7.90 -18.97 -6.30
C GLU A 20 -8.98 -18.65 -5.27
N ALA A 21 -8.59 -18.29 -4.05
CA ALA A 21 -9.54 -17.97 -2.98
C ALA A 21 -10.37 -16.72 -3.30
N THR A 22 -9.75 -15.65 -3.79
CA THR A 22 -10.49 -14.43 -4.14
C THR A 22 -11.40 -14.65 -5.34
N GLU A 23 -10.95 -15.37 -6.38
CA GLU A 23 -11.79 -15.67 -7.54
C GLU A 23 -12.94 -16.61 -7.23
N GLU A 24 -12.76 -17.56 -6.31
CA GLU A 24 -13.84 -18.41 -5.80
C GLU A 24 -14.86 -17.56 -5.05
N TYR A 25 -14.40 -16.67 -4.17
CA TYR A 25 -15.27 -15.74 -3.44
C TYR A 25 -16.07 -14.87 -4.41
N TRP A 26 -15.41 -14.19 -5.35
CA TRP A 26 -16.05 -13.30 -6.32
C TRP A 26 -17.01 -14.03 -7.27
N CYS A 27 -16.77 -15.31 -7.57
CA CYS A 27 -17.69 -16.14 -8.35
C CYS A 27 -19.01 -16.39 -7.61
N ASN A 28 -18.95 -16.49 -6.28
CA ASN A 28 -20.10 -16.73 -5.40
C ASN A 28 -20.81 -15.45 -4.94
N MET A 29 -20.28 -14.27 -5.23
CA MET A 29 -20.93 -12.98 -4.95
C MET A 29 -22.24 -12.83 -5.74
N SER A 30 -23.14 -11.98 -5.24
CA SER A 30 -24.35 -11.59 -5.99
C SER A 30 -23.98 -10.94 -7.33
N PRO A 31 -24.66 -11.26 -8.45
CA PRO A 31 -24.45 -10.62 -9.75
C PRO A 31 -24.56 -9.10 -9.77
N ASP A 32 -25.29 -8.53 -8.80
CA ASP A 32 -25.48 -7.08 -8.69
C ASP A 32 -24.33 -6.36 -7.97
N LEU A 33 -23.40 -7.10 -7.35
CA LEU A 33 -22.27 -6.49 -6.64
C LEU A 33 -21.10 -6.20 -7.59
N PRO A 34 -20.38 -5.09 -7.38
CA PRO A 34 -19.10 -4.85 -8.04
C PRO A 34 -18.14 -6.02 -7.84
N GLY A 35 -17.41 -6.39 -8.89
CA GLY A 35 -16.46 -7.50 -8.84
C GLY A 35 -17.06 -8.91 -8.96
N HIS A 36 -18.38 -9.07 -9.12
CA HIS A 36 -18.95 -10.39 -9.39
C HIS A 36 -18.28 -11.07 -10.60
N ASN A 37 -17.83 -12.31 -10.40
CA ASN A 37 -17.06 -13.09 -11.38
C ASN A 37 -15.75 -12.42 -11.85
N ALA A 38 -15.17 -11.51 -11.07
CA ALA A 38 -13.87 -10.93 -11.37
C ALA A 38 -12.78 -11.99 -11.48
N LYS A 39 -11.80 -11.72 -12.34
CA LYS A 39 -10.64 -12.56 -12.62
C LYS A 39 -9.37 -11.73 -12.61
N TRP A 40 -8.31 -12.33 -12.09
CA TRP A 40 -6.97 -11.75 -12.14
C TRP A 40 -6.42 -11.77 -13.56
N LEU A 41 -5.82 -10.64 -13.97
CA LEU A 41 -5.14 -10.43 -15.23
C LEU A 41 -3.63 -10.39 -14.97
N PRO A 42 -2.90 -11.49 -15.17
CA PRO A 42 -1.46 -11.55 -14.92
C PRO A 42 -0.65 -10.89 -16.03
N LEU A 43 0.57 -10.44 -15.71
CA LEU A 43 1.57 -10.02 -16.68
C LEU A 43 2.55 -11.12 -17.03
N THR A 44 2.96 -11.13 -18.30
CA THR A 44 4.10 -11.91 -18.78
C THR A 44 5.42 -11.23 -18.43
N ASP A 45 6.52 -11.98 -18.40
CA ASP A 45 7.85 -11.42 -18.17
C ASP A 45 8.23 -10.34 -19.18
N GLN A 46 7.87 -10.54 -20.45
CA GLN A 46 8.10 -9.54 -21.49
C GLN A 46 7.38 -8.23 -21.18
N GLN A 47 6.11 -8.28 -20.76
CA GLN A 47 5.36 -7.08 -20.39
C GLN A 47 5.99 -6.39 -19.18
N ILE A 48 6.42 -7.14 -18.16
CA ILE A 48 7.09 -6.57 -17.00
C ILE A 48 8.40 -5.87 -17.41
N ASP A 49 9.20 -6.49 -18.29
CA ASP A 49 10.44 -5.90 -18.79
C ASP A 49 10.20 -4.62 -19.62
N GLU A 50 9.14 -4.61 -20.43
CA GLU A 50 8.70 -3.42 -21.17
C GLU A 50 8.24 -2.29 -20.23
N LEU A 51 7.57 -2.62 -19.13
CA LEU A 51 7.14 -1.65 -18.11
C LEU A 51 8.33 -1.05 -17.33
N GLU A 52 9.32 -1.86 -16.97
CA GLU A 52 10.55 -1.38 -16.34
C GLU A 52 11.26 -0.33 -17.22
N GLN A 53 11.32 -0.59 -18.54
CA GLN A 53 11.88 0.36 -19.50
C GLN A 53 11.00 1.61 -19.63
N LYS A 54 9.69 1.44 -19.83
CA LYS A 54 8.72 2.53 -20.04
C LYS A 54 8.73 3.53 -18.88
N TYR A 55 8.75 3.04 -17.64
CA TYR A 55 8.67 3.88 -16.44
C TYR A 55 10.03 4.15 -15.79
N SER A 56 11.13 3.62 -16.35
CA SER A 56 12.47 3.73 -15.76
C SER A 56 12.50 3.28 -14.29
N VAL A 57 11.84 2.14 -14.01
CA VAL A 57 11.76 1.49 -12.71
C VAL A 57 12.38 0.09 -12.77
N LYS A 58 12.65 -0.49 -11.60
CA LYS A 58 13.03 -1.89 -11.46
C LYS A 58 12.14 -2.55 -10.43
N PHE A 59 11.48 -3.63 -10.83
CA PHE A 59 10.66 -4.43 -9.93
C PHE A 59 11.55 -5.45 -9.23
N GLY A 60 11.51 -5.48 -7.90
CA GLY A 60 12.14 -6.54 -7.11
C GLY A 60 11.51 -7.91 -7.38
N ILE A 61 12.17 -8.98 -6.92
CA ILE A 61 11.74 -10.37 -7.17
C ILE A 61 10.28 -10.60 -6.72
N GLU A 62 9.93 -10.15 -5.51
CA GLU A 62 8.59 -10.30 -4.96
C GLU A 62 7.55 -9.53 -5.78
N HIS A 63 7.86 -8.30 -6.18
CA HIS A 63 6.97 -7.48 -7.00
C HIS A 63 6.77 -8.10 -8.39
N ARG A 64 7.82 -8.62 -9.03
CA ARG A 64 7.67 -9.34 -10.31
C ARG A 64 6.77 -10.56 -10.16
N GLN A 65 6.91 -11.33 -9.09
CA GLN A 65 6.03 -12.48 -8.84
C GLN A 65 4.58 -12.05 -8.62
N PHE A 66 4.35 -10.98 -7.87
CA PHE A 66 3.03 -10.37 -7.71
C PHE A 66 2.41 -10.01 -9.06
N LEU A 67 3.12 -9.27 -9.92
CA LEU A 67 2.61 -8.88 -11.23
C LEU A 67 2.30 -10.08 -12.15
N ARG A 68 3.04 -11.19 -12.01
CA ARG A 68 2.78 -12.42 -12.78
C ARG A 68 1.51 -13.16 -12.38
N VAL A 69 0.92 -12.86 -11.22
CA VAL A 69 -0.21 -13.63 -10.69
C VAL A 69 -1.42 -12.73 -10.39
N LEU A 70 -1.19 -11.59 -9.73
CA LEU A 70 -2.20 -10.71 -9.14
C LEU A 70 -2.08 -9.25 -9.63
N HIS A 71 -1.58 -9.00 -10.85
CA HIS A 71 -1.31 -7.63 -11.33
C HIS A 71 -2.53 -6.70 -11.21
N THR A 72 -3.68 -7.12 -11.74
CA THR A 72 -4.94 -6.36 -11.65
C THR A 72 -6.13 -7.28 -11.98
N THR A 73 -7.35 -6.77 -11.94
CA THR A 73 -8.58 -7.53 -12.23
C THR A 73 -9.25 -7.07 -13.53
N ASP A 74 -10.04 -7.96 -14.15
CA ASP A 74 -10.85 -7.65 -15.33
C ASP A 74 -12.14 -6.85 -15.02
N LYS A 75 -12.41 -6.62 -13.73
CA LYS A 75 -13.50 -5.79 -13.21
C LYS A 75 -12.94 -4.64 -12.37
N THR A 76 -13.66 -3.54 -12.37
CA THR A 76 -13.47 -2.44 -11.42
C THR A 76 -14.31 -2.71 -10.17
N PHE A 77 -13.72 -2.41 -9.02
CA PHE A 77 -14.41 -2.40 -7.74
C PHE A 77 -14.71 -0.93 -7.46
N GLU A 78 -15.95 -0.49 -7.63
CA GLU A 78 -16.30 0.88 -7.26
C GLU A 78 -16.15 1.00 -5.74
N VAL A 79 -15.29 1.93 -5.31
CA VAL A 79 -15.16 2.26 -3.90
C VAL A 79 -16.36 3.13 -3.57
N GLU A 80 -17.29 2.62 -2.77
CA GLU A 80 -18.31 3.47 -2.14
C GLU A 80 -17.57 4.53 -1.32
N LYS A 81 -17.84 5.81 -1.59
CA LYS A 81 -17.27 6.91 -0.82
C LYS A 81 -17.70 6.76 0.63
N SER A 82 -16.74 6.57 1.52
CA SER A 82 -16.95 6.74 2.95
C SER A 82 -17.37 8.19 3.25
N SER A 83 -18.21 8.39 4.25
CA SER A 83 -18.79 9.69 4.63
C SER A 83 -18.13 10.29 5.88
N ASP A 84 -16.93 9.84 6.24
CA ASP A 84 -16.27 10.23 7.48
C ASP A 84 -15.52 11.56 7.35
N ALA A 85 -15.50 12.34 8.43
CA ALA A 85 -14.94 13.70 8.44
C ALA A 85 -13.40 13.75 8.25
N ASP A 86 -12.69 12.65 8.51
CA ASP A 86 -11.26 12.53 8.20
C ASP A 86 -11.04 12.27 6.70
N ASP A 87 -11.95 11.55 6.03
CA ASP A 87 -11.94 11.40 4.57
C ASP A 87 -12.18 12.74 3.87
N ASP A 88 -12.95 13.67 4.47
CA ASP A 88 -13.14 15.01 3.92
C ASP A 88 -11.82 15.81 3.83
N ILE A 89 -10.91 15.62 4.79
CA ILE A 89 -9.60 16.30 4.82
C ILE A 89 -8.66 15.66 3.79
N GLU A 90 -8.62 14.33 3.73
CA GLU A 90 -7.84 13.60 2.75
C GLU A 90 -8.34 13.87 1.32
N GLU A 91 -9.66 13.87 1.11
CA GLU A 91 -10.29 14.21 -0.16
C GLU A 91 -10.00 15.67 -0.53
N ALA A 92 -9.92 16.61 0.42
CA ALA A 92 -9.53 17.99 0.13
C ALA A 92 -8.04 18.12 -0.27
N ALA A 93 -7.15 17.34 0.33
CA ALA A 93 -5.73 17.29 -0.04
C ALA A 93 -5.55 16.63 -1.41
N GLU A 94 -6.24 15.51 -1.65
CA GLU A 94 -6.29 14.85 -2.95
C GLU A 94 -6.94 15.76 -3.99
N GLU A 95 -8.02 16.49 -3.74
CA GLU A 95 -8.64 17.43 -4.67
C GLU A 95 -7.71 18.60 -5.03
N LYS A 96 -6.96 19.13 -4.06
CA LYS A 96 -5.91 20.12 -4.34
C LYS A 96 -4.77 19.52 -5.18
N ALA A 97 -4.41 18.26 -4.94
CA ALA A 97 -3.47 17.52 -5.79
C ALA A 97 -4.07 17.25 -7.19
N LYS A 98 -5.36 16.91 -7.30
CA LYS A 98 -6.12 16.71 -8.55
C LYS A 98 -6.07 17.95 -9.40
N GLN A 99 -6.26 19.11 -8.79
CA GLN A 99 -6.19 20.41 -9.47
C GLN A 99 -4.76 20.79 -9.88
N ARG A 100 -3.75 20.45 -9.07
CA ARG A 100 -2.34 20.77 -9.36
C ARG A 100 -1.70 19.83 -10.39
N LEU A 101 -2.09 18.55 -10.40
CA LEU A 101 -1.43 17.47 -11.12
C LEU A 101 -2.30 16.83 -12.20
N ASN A 102 -3.50 17.38 -12.44
CA ASN A 102 -4.43 16.96 -13.47
C ASN A 102 -4.74 15.46 -13.37
N LEU A 103 -5.32 15.05 -12.23
CA LEU A 103 -5.59 13.65 -11.93
C LEU A 103 -6.45 12.97 -13.01
N PRO A 104 -6.32 11.64 -13.17
CA PRO A 104 -7.17 10.91 -14.09
C PRO A 104 -8.65 11.00 -13.66
N ASN A 105 -9.54 11.36 -14.60
CA ASN A 105 -10.99 11.48 -14.36
C ASN A 105 -11.72 10.11 -14.30
N TYR A 106 -11.04 9.05 -13.90
CA TYR A 106 -11.59 7.71 -13.78
C TYR A 106 -11.01 7.01 -12.55
N ALA A 107 -11.83 6.19 -11.88
CA ALA A 107 -11.37 5.37 -10.77
C ALA A 107 -10.36 4.33 -11.26
N PRO A 108 -9.25 4.12 -10.54
CA PRO A 108 -8.30 3.08 -10.91
C PRO A 108 -8.88 1.69 -10.64
N SER A 109 -8.25 0.69 -11.25
CA SER A 109 -8.47 -0.72 -10.94
C SER A 109 -8.08 -1.02 -9.48
N LEU A 110 -8.57 -2.15 -8.94
CA LEU A 110 -8.30 -2.59 -7.56
C LEU A 110 -6.81 -2.45 -7.19
N PHE A 111 -5.97 -3.05 -8.03
CA PHE A 111 -4.55 -2.74 -8.13
C PHE A 111 -4.28 -2.10 -9.48
N TYR A 112 -3.36 -1.14 -9.53
CA TYR A 112 -3.11 -0.35 -10.73
C TYR A 112 -2.79 -1.23 -11.94
N ASN A 113 -3.57 -1.06 -13.00
CA ASN A 113 -3.30 -1.71 -14.26
C ASN A 113 -2.17 -0.99 -15.01
N TRP A 114 -0.94 -1.35 -14.69
CA TRP A 114 0.30 -0.90 -15.36
C TRP A 114 0.29 -0.88 -16.90
N LEU A 115 -0.55 -1.68 -17.59
CA LEU A 115 -0.65 -1.65 -19.05
C LEU A 115 -1.51 -0.50 -19.57
N THR A 116 -2.65 -0.26 -18.93
CA THR A 116 -3.69 0.65 -19.44
C THR A 116 -3.82 1.95 -18.66
N GLU A 117 -3.47 1.95 -17.38
CA GLU A 117 -3.66 3.08 -16.46
C GLU A 117 -2.41 3.95 -16.36
N LYS A 118 -1.90 4.35 -17.53
CA LYS A 118 -0.65 5.11 -17.64
C LYS A 118 -0.67 6.35 -16.74
N ASP A 119 -1.75 7.13 -16.79
CA ASP A 119 -1.85 8.40 -16.06
C ASP A 119 -1.84 8.19 -14.54
N TRP A 120 -2.48 7.13 -14.04
CA TRP A 120 -2.42 6.76 -12.62
C TRP A 120 -1.03 6.32 -12.18
N ILE A 121 -0.33 5.53 -13.00
CA ILE A 121 1.04 5.11 -12.69
C ILE A 121 1.98 6.31 -12.65
N GLU A 122 1.94 7.19 -13.66
CA GLU A 122 2.79 8.39 -13.69
C GLU A 122 2.51 9.29 -12.50
N TYR A 123 1.23 9.48 -12.17
CA TYR A 123 0.79 10.24 -11.01
C TYR A 123 1.29 9.66 -9.69
N ARG A 124 1.11 8.35 -9.44
CA ARG A 124 1.57 7.76 -8.17
C ARG A 124 3.09 7.67 -8.07
N LEU A 125 3.81 7.58 -9.19
CA LEU A 125 5.27 7.69 -9.18
C LEU A 125 5.75 9.12 -8.84
N SER A 126 5.02 10.17 -9.23
CA SER A 126 5.35 11.56 -8.85
C SER A 126 4.89 11.93 -7.44
N TRP A 127 3.78 11.33 -6.99
CA TRP A 127 3.12 11.58 -5.71
C TRP A 127 4.06 11.66 -4.52
N ILE A 128 4.94 10.66 -4.36
CA ILE A 128 5.87 10.58 -3.22
C ILE A 128 6.72 11.85 -3.17
N ARG A 129 7.34 12.22 -4.29
CA ARG A 129 8.18 13.42 -4.34
C ARG A 129 7.36 14.69 -4.08
N GLU A 130 6.18 14.78 -4.66
CA GLU A 130 5.34 15.99 -4.60
C GLU A 130 4.80 16.23 -3.18
N MET A 131 4.37 15.18 -2.49
CA MET A 131 3.90 15.28 -1.10
C MET A 131 5.02 15.69 -0.15
N PHE A 132 6.22 15.10 -0.28
CA PHE A 132 7.37 15.50 0.53
C PHE A 132 7.79 16.94 0.27
N ILE A 133 7.84 17.37 -1.00
CA ILE A 133 8.16 18.77 -1.32
C ILE A 133 7.12 19.71 -0.70
N ALA A 134 5.83 19.36 -0.79
CA ALA A 134 4.77 20.14 -0.17
C ALA A 134 4.96 20.29 1.34
N ASP A 135 5.38 19.24 2.05
CA ASP A 135 5.69 19.32 3.48
C ASP A 135 6.95 20.13 3.79
N ILE A 136 7.99 20.01 2.96
CA ILE A 136 9.28 20.67 3.18
C ILE A 136 9.18 22.19 3.02
N ILE A 137 8.51 22.66 1.97
CA ILE A 137 8.42 24.09 1.65
C ILE A 137 7.10 24.72 2.10
N GLY A 138 6.12 23.90 2.51
CA GLY A 138 4.81 24.33 2.95
C GLY A 138 4.77 24.79 4.41
N GLU A 139 3.58 24.69 5.00
CA GLU A 139 3.32 25.18 6.36
C GLU A 139 3.93 24.30 7.44
N SER A 140 3.97 22.97 7.23
CA SER A 140 4.56 22.01 8.16
C SER A 140 6.06 22.20 8.31
N LYS A 141 6.75 22.63 7.24
CA LYS A 141 8.20 22.84 7.16
C LYS A 141 8.97 21.61 7.67
N SER A 142 8.51 20.44 7.27
CA SER A 142 9.03 19.18 7.79
C SER A 142 10.47 18.97 7.37
N TRP A 143 11.31 18.56 8.32
CA TRP A 143 12.75 18.45 8.10
C TRP A 143 13.36 17.34 8.93
N LEU A 144 13.92 16.32 8.28
CA LEU A 144 14.61 15.24 8.97
C LEU A 144 15.86 15.76 9.69
N ARG A 145 16.10 15.28 10.90
CA ARG A 145 17.32 15.58 11.66
C ARG A 145 18.56 15.08 10.93
N SER A 146 18.46 13.95 10.24
CA SER A 146 19.58 13.40 9.45
C SER A 146 19.99 14.28 8.26
N TRP A 147 19.14 15.20 7.81
CA TRP A 147 19.47 16.16 6.75
C TRP A 147 20.29 17.35 7.24
N GLY A 148 20.49 17.48 8.55
CA GLY A 148 21.23 18.57 9.16
C GLY A 148 20.37 19.83 9.36
N PRO A 149 20.99 21.00 9.53
CA PRO A 149 20.26 22.26 9.74
C PRO A 149 19.36 22.60 8.55
N LEU A 150 18.16 23.11 8.83
CA LEU A 150 17.22 23.57 7.81
C LEU A 150 17.82 24.75 7.03
N PRO A 151 18.00 24.65 5.70
CA PRO A 151 18.47 25.76 4.87
C PRO A 151 17.48 26.93 4.79
N GLU A 152 17.99 28.10 4.40
CA GLU A 152 17.16 29.31 4.24
C GLU A 152 16.31 29.26 2.96
N THR A 153 16.86 28.70 1.88
CA THR A 153 16.24 28.73 0.55
C THR A 153 15.51 27.43 0.23
N ASP A 154 14.40 27.53 -0.50
CA ASP A 154 13.62 26.34 -0.90
C ASP A 154 14.38 25.46 -1.91
N ASP A 155 15.20 26.06 -2.77
CA ASP A 155 16.04 25.32 -3.73
C ASP A 155 17.06 24.41 -3.01
N GLU A 156 17.69 24.90 -1.94
CA GLU A 156 18.61 24.10 -1.13
C GLU A 156 17.88 22.97 -0.40
N LYS A 157 16.70 23.25 0.16
CA LYS A 157 15.87 22.24 0.82
C LYS A 157 15.48 21.11 -0.14
N ILE A 158 14.99 21.47 -1.33
CA ILE A 158 14.60 20.52 -2.38
C ILE A 158 15.81 19.73 -2.88
N SER A 159 16.98 20.37 -3.00
CA SER A 159 18.22 19.69 -3.41
C SER A 159 18.63 18.60 -2.42
N ILE A 160 18.65 18.89 -1.11
CA ILE A 160 18.97 17.93 -0.06
C ILE A 160 17.98 16.77 -0.06
N PHE A 161 16.69 17.07 -0.17
CA PHE A 161 15.65 16.05 -0.29
C PHE A 161 15.87 15.16 -1.51
N ASN A 162 16.10 15.71 -2.69
CA ASN A 162 16.31 14.90 -3.90
C ASN A 162 17.57 14.02 -3.80
N GLU A 163 18.64 14.51 -3.16
CA GLU A 163 19.84 13.71 -2.92
C GLU A 163 19.55 12.53 -1.98
N TRP A 164 18.80 12.77 -0.90
CA TRP A 164 18.38 11.72 0.03
C TRP A 164 17.42 10.72 -0.64
N TYR A 165 16.40 11.22 -1.34
CA TYR A 165 15.38 10.41 -2.02
C TYR A 165 15.98 9.55 -3.13
N GLY A 166 16.99 10.06 -3.84
CA GLY A 166 17.74 9.30 -4.85
C GLY A 166 18.56 8.12 -4.29
N LYS A 167 18.83 8.09 -2.97
CA LYS A 167 19.52 6.99 -2.28
C LYS A 167 18.56 6.05 -1.56
N ALA A 168 17.32 6.47 -1.30
CA ALA A 168 16.34 5.67 -0.61
C ALA A 168 15.83 4.51 -1.48
N PRO A 169 15.44 3.37 -0.87
CA PRO A 169 14.72 2.31 -1.59
C PRO A 169 13.50 2.90 -2.29
N ARG A 170 13.27 2.50 -3.55
CA ARG A 170 12.14 3.01 -4.32
C ARG A 170 10.84 2.46 -3.77
N LEU A 171 9.79 3.26 -3.87
CA LEU A 171 8.42 2.87 -3.52
C LEU A 171 7.63 2.73 -4.82
N LEU A 172 7.06 1.55 -5.04
CA LEU A 172 6.36 1.20 -6.27
C LEU A 172 4.86 1.07 -6.00
N PRO A 173 3.99 1.74 -6.76
CA PRO A 173 2.57 1.83 -6.46
C PRO A 173 1.87 0.47 -6.60
N ILE A 174 1.00 0.14 -5.65
CA ILE A 174 0.10 -1.01 -5.71
C ILE A 174 -1.34 -0.52 -5.97
N THR A 175 -1.86 0.34 -5.09
CA THR A 175 -3.19 0.93 -5.15
C THR A 175 -3.28 2.15 -4.23
N ALA A 176 -4.23 3.06 -4.44
CA ALA A 176 -4.41 4.28 -3.65
C ALA A 176 -3.05 4.99 -3.35
N HIS A 177 -2.85 5.45 -2.12
CA HIS A 177 -1.56 5.98 -1.63
C HIS A 177 -0.62 4.87 -1.09
N THR A 178 -0.80 3.62 -1.51
CA THR A 178 -0.07 2.43 -1.00
C THR A 178 1.04 1.98 -1.95
N PHE A 179 2.24 1.80 -1.41
CA PHE A 179 3.45 1.50 -2.15
C PHE A 179 4.24 0.34 -1.55
N LEU A 180 4.71 -0.58 -2.40
CA LEU A 180 5.67 -1.59 -2.01
C LEU A 180 7.09 -1.03 -2.08
N MET A 181 7.84 -1.16 -0.99
CA MET A 181 9.27 -0.85 -0.99
C MET A 181 10.04 -1.87 -1.83
N SER A 182 10.87 -1.38 -2.75
CA SER A 182 11.78 -2.23 -3.53
C SER A 182 12.95 -2.68 -2.64
N GLY A 183 13.14 -3.98 -2.47
CA GLY A 183 14.35 -4.55 -1.89
C GLY A 183 14.98 -5.57 -2.82
N ASP A 184 16.31 -5.56 -2.86
CA ASP A 184 17.13 -6.56 -3.55
C ASP A 184 17.45 -7.76 -2.64
N ASP A 185 17.34 -7.56 -1.33
CA ASP A 185 17.58 -8.57 -0.30
C ASP A 185 16.25 -9.07 0.28
N ALA A 186 16.24 -10.34 0.73
CA ALA A 186 15.13 -10.99 1.42
C ALA A 186 14.87 -10.42 2.84
N GLY A 187 14.99 -9.10 3.01
CA GLY A 187 14.57 -8.36 4.20
C GLY A 187 13.09 -8.00 4.11
N SER A 188 12.52 -7.47 5.20
CA SER A 188 11.16 -6.94 5.22
C SER A 188 11.05 -5.78 4.24
N ASN A 189 10.40 -6.00 3.09
CA ASN A 189 9.98 -4.97 2.15
C ASN A 189 8.60 -4.48 2.57
N PRO A 190 8.50 -3.47 3.46
CA PRO A 190 7.19 -3.04 3.93
C PRO A 190 6.38 -2.44 2.80
N VAL A 191 5.07 -2.55 2.96
CA VAL A 191 4.08 -1.80 2.19
C VAL A 191 3.73 -0.57 3.00
N LEU A 192 3.98 0.61 2.43
CA LEU A 192 3.78 1.90 3.08
C LEU A 192 2.54 2.60 2.52
N SER A 193 1.81 3.30 3.38
CA SER A 193 0.90 4.36 2.96
C SER A 193 1.67 5.69 3.06
N VAL A 194 1.76 6.45 1.97
CA VAL A 194 2.62 7.62 1.87
C VAL A 194 1.79 8.88 1.67
N MET A 195 1.73 9.71 2.71
CA MET A 195 1.18 11.06 2.68
C MET A 195 2.26 12.08 3.08
N GLY A 196 3.37 12.10 2.34
CA GLY A 196 4.51 12.95 2.69
C GLY A 196 5.20 12.45 3.97
N PHE A 197 5.43 13.32 4.96
CA PHE A 197 5.99 12.92 6.25
C PHE A 197 5.00 12.17 7.15
N ASP A 198 3.70 12.22 6.85
CA ASP A 198 2.66 11.38 7.46
C ASP A 198 2.62 10.01 6.76
N THR A 199 3.78 9.34 6.75
CA THR A 199 3.94 8.01 6.15
C THR A 199 3.85 6.95 7.24
N ILE A 200 3.03 5.92 7.02
CA ILE A 200 2.85 4.79 7.94
C ILE A 200 3.16 3.44 7.27
N ILE A 201 3.42 2.43 8.10
CA ILE A 201 3.52 1.04 7.66
C ILE A 201 2.12 0.45 7.54
N ARG A 202 1.65 0.23 6.31
CA ARG A 202 0.38 -0.46 6.04
C ARG A 202 0.54 -1.97 6.19
N ALA A 203 1.71 -2.52 5.86
CA ALA A 203 2.07 -3.91 6.17
C ALA A 203 3.59 -4.12 6.18
N TRP A 204 4.05 -5.15 6.90
CA TRP A 204 5.47 -5.49 7.03
C TRP A 204 6.07 -6.24 5.83
N SER A 205 5.22 -6.74 4.93
CA SER A 205 5.60 -7.41 3.70
C SER A 205 4.43 -7.39 2.71
N LEU A 206 4.69 -7.68 1.44
CA LEU A 206 3.63 -7.88 0.45
C LEU A 206 2.66 -9.00 0.87
N ARG A 207 3.19 -10.09 1.45
CA ARG A 207 2.38 -11.20 1.96
C ARG A 207 1.40 -10.73 3.03
N HIS A 208 1.91 -10.00 4.01
CA HIS A 208 1.08 -9.40 5.06
C HIS A 208 0.03 -8.48 4.43
N PHE A 209 0.43 -7.62 3.50
CA PHE A 209 -0.48 -6.72 2.80
C PHE A 209 -1.65 -7.46 2.13
N LEU A 210 -1.37 -8.51 1.36
CA LEU A 210 -2.41 -9.27 0.65
C LEU A 210 -3.36 -10.03 1.58
N ILE A 211 -2.86 -10.51 2.72
CA ILE A 211 -3.71 -11.10 3.76
C ILE A 211 -4.69 -10.07 4.32
N ARG A 212 -4.24 -8.82 4.51
CA ARG A 212 -5.12 -7.73 5.00
C ARG A 212 -6.14 -7.34 3.94
N GLU A 213 -5.65 -7.07 2.75
CA GLU A 213 -6.45 -6.52 1.65
C GLU A 213 -7.59 -7.46 1.27
N PHE A 214 -7.37 -8.77 1.37
CA PHE A 214 -8.36 -9.80 1.03
C PHE A 214 -8.91 -10.55 2.25
N ALA A 215 -8.86 -9.96 3.45
CA ALA A 215 -9.23 -10.69 4.66
C ALA A 215 -10.67 -11.25 4.60
N ASP A 216 -11.62 -10.49 4.05
CA ASP A 216 -13.00 -10.92 3.85
C ASP A 216 -13.10 -12.09 2.85
N GLU A 217 -12.49 -11.96 1.67
CA GLU A 217 -12.46 -13.00 0.63
C GLU A 217 -11.83 -14.30 1.12
N LEU A 218 -10.80 -14.17 1.96
CA LEU A 218 -10.09 -15.30 2.55
C LEU A 218 -10.83 -15.88 3.76
N GLY A 219 -11.96 -15.30 4.17
CA GLY A 219 -12.73 -15.69 5.37
C GLY A 219 -11.92 -15.58 6.65
N LEU A 220 -11.03 -14.58 6.73
CA LEU A 220 -10.15 -14.31 7.85
C LEU A 220 -10.72 -13.27 8.80
N VAL A 221 -11.96 -12.83 8.60
CA VAL A 221 -12.63 -11.81 9.42
C VAL A 221 -13.78 -12.44 10.21
N GLU A 222 -13.91 -12.05 11.47
CA GLU A 222 -15.05 -12.32 12.33
C GLU A 222 -15.75 -11.01 12.70
N THR A 223 -17.09 -11.02 12.73
CA THR A 223 -17.89 -9.91 13.23
C THR A 223 -18.17 -10.11 14.71
N TYR A 224 -17.76 -9.16 15.54
CA TYR A 224 -18.12 -9.11 16.95
C TYR A 224 -19.02 -7.91 17.21
N LYS A 225 -19.88 -8.02 18.21
CA LYS A 225 -20.83 -6.97 18.60
C LYS A 225 -20.63 -6.68 20.07
N ASP A 226 -20.51 -5.42 20.43
CA ASP A 226 -20.50 -4.98 21.81
C ASP A 226 -21.50 -3.83 22.04
N GLU A 227 -21.48 -3.26 23.24
CA GLU A 227 -22.41 -2.21 23.63
C GLU A 227 -22.12 -0.87 22.92
N ASP A 228 -20.89 -0.65 22.46
CA ASP A 228 -20.45 0.58 21.80
C ASP A 228 -20.63 0.47 20.26
N HIS A 229 -20.56 -0.74 19.70
CA HIS A 229 -20.70 -1.04 18.27
C HIS A 229 -21.78 -2.10 17.99
N PRO A 230 -23.08 -1.73 18.08
CA PRO A 230 -24.20 -2.68 17.93
C PRO A 230 -24.39 -3.21 16.50
N GLU A 231 -23.94 -2.45 15.49
CA GLU A 231 -23.83 -2.87 14.09
C GLU A 231 -22.85 -4.04 13.92
N GLY A 232 -21.80 -4.05 14.75
CA GLY A 232 -20.76 -5.06 14.82
C GLY A 232 -19.52 -4.68 14.03
N ASP A 233 -18.38 -4.73 14.71
CA ASP A 233 -17.07 -4.50 14.11
C ASP A 233 -16.49 -5.78 13.56
N LYS A 234 -15.68 -5.62 12.52
CA LYS A 234 -14.96 -6.68 11.83
C LYS A 234 -13.51 -6.70 12.29
N ASP A 235 -13.02 -7.87 12.64
CA ASP A 235 -11.59 -8.04 12.91
C ASP A 235 -11.06 -9.39 12.44
N LEU A 236 -9.74 -9.51 12.32
CA LEU A 236 -9.10 -10.75 11.92
C LEU A 236 -9.35 -11.89 12.92
N VAL A 237 -9.54 -13.10 12.43
CA VAL A 237 -9.66 -14.29 13.28
C VAL A 237 -8.41 -14.45 14.16
N LYS A 238 -8.61 -14.45 15.48
CA LYS A 238 -7.52 -14.67 16.47
C LYS A 238 -7.09 -16.13 16.53
N GLY A 239 -5.85 -16.36 16.97
CA GLY A 239 -5.33 -17.72 17.23
C GLY A 239 -4.83 -18.43 15.98
N ILE A 240 -4.72 -17.71 14.86
CA ILE A 240 -3.98 -18.16 13.69
C ILE A 240 -2.53 -17.70 13.88
N PRO A 241 -1.56 -18.63 14.08
CA PRO A 241 -0.20 -18.25 14.49
C PRO A 241 0.49 -17.23 13.58
N GLU A 242 0.23 -17.30 12.28
CA GLU A 242 0.78 -16.36 11.31
C GLU A 242 0.17 -14.95 11.49
N LEU A 243 -1.15 -14.83 11.64
CA LEU A 243 -1.81 -13.54 11.89
C LEU A 243 -1.40 -12.95 13.24
N ASP A 244 -1.32 -13.79 14.27
CA ASP A 244 -0.88 -13.39 15.61
C ASP A 244 0.59 -12.91 15.62
N ALA A 245 1.44 -13.47 14.75
CA ALA A 245 2.83 -13.05 14.61
C ALA A 245 2.95 -11.69 13.93
N LEU A 246 2.10 -11.39 12.95
CA LEU A 246 2.09 -10.10 12.23
C LEU A 246 1.81 -8.92 13.16
N GLN A 247 1.03 -9.11 14.23
CA GLN A 247 0.73 -8.10 15.25
C GLN A 247 1.94 -7.70 16.12
N LYS A 248 2.95 -8.58 16.19
CA LYS A 248 4.04 -8.45 17.17
C LYS A 248 5.28 -7.81 16.59
N ILE A 249 5.27 -7.49 15.30
CA ILE A 249 6.42 -6.88 14.63
C ILE A 249 6.50 -5.42 15.08
N ARG A 250 7.66 -5.03 15.62
CA ARG A 250 7.92 -3.67 16.07
C ARG A 250 8.89 -2.99 15.12
N LEU A 251 8.71 -1.69 14.89
CA LEU A 251 9.61 -0.89 14.04
C LEU A 251 11.07 -0.97 14.50
N ASP A 252 11.30 -1.03 15.81
CA ASP A 252 12.66 -1.12 16.37
C ASP A 252 13.37 -2.44 16.09
N ASP A 253 12.61 -3.51 15.84
CA ASP A 253 13.15 -4.83 15.52
C ASP A 253 13.36 -5.02 14.01
N THR A 254 13.00 -4.01 13.19
CA THR A 254 13.08 -4.07 11.72
C THR A 254 14.11 -3.10 11.16
N ALA A 255 14.83 -3.56 10.13
CA ALA A 255 15.74 -2.72 9.37
C ALA A 255 14.98 -2.07 8.20
N ILE A 256 14.59 -0.80 8.37
CA ILE A 256 14.01 0.02 7.30
C ILE A 256 14.96 1.20 7.02
N PRO A 257 16.02 0.99 6.21
CA PRO A 257 17.00 2.03 5.95
C PRO A 257 16.35 3.20 5.18
N TYR A 258 16.86 4.41 5.45
CA TYR A 258 16.35 5.70 4.95
C TYR A 258 14.97 6.07 5.47
N TRP A 259 13.97 5.21 5.33
CA TRP A 259 12.58 5.54 5.66
C TRP A 259 12.24 5.53 7.16
N LYS A 260 13.06 4.89 8.02
CA LYS A 260 12.76 4.83 9.47
C LYS A 260 12.54 6.21 10.11
N GLU A 261 13.34 7.22 9.77
CA GLU A 261 13.18 8.55 10.37
C GLU A 261 11.87 9.23 9.93
N VAL A 262 11.47 9.04 8.66
CA VAL A 262 10.16 9.48 8.15
C VAL A 262 9.04 8.82 8.93
N LEU A 263 9.08 7.49 9.07
CA LEU A 263 8.05 6.70 9.76
C LEU A 263 7.86 7.11 11.23
N THR A 264 8.89 7.68 11.85
CA THR A 264 8.86 8.17 13.24
C THR A 264 8.72 9.69 13.35
N TYR A 265 8.48 10.39 12.23
CA TYR A 265 8.51 11.86 12.22
C TYR A 265 7.30 12.46 12.95
N TYR A 266 6.09 12.04 12.57
CA TYR A 266 4.84 12.45 13.23
C TYR A 266 4.31 11.41 14.21
N HIS A 267 4.71 10.16 14.05
CA HIS A 267 4.21 9.05 14.88
C HIS A 267 5.20 8.73 16.00
N SER A 268 4.66 8.39 17.17
CA SER A 268 5.44 7.66 18.16
C SER A 268 5.87 6.30 17.58
N HIS A 269 6.91 5.68 18.12
CA HIS A 269 7.37 4.36 17.67
C HIS A 269 6.29 3.27 17.80
N GLU A 270 5.24 3.53 18.59
CA GLU A 270 4.10 2.64 18.83
C GLU A 270 2.93 2.90 17.87
N ASN A 271 2.87 4.08 17.22
CA ASN A 271 1.76 4.51 16.35
C ASN A 271 2.13 4.62 14.85
N SER A 272 3.36 4.26 14.45
CA SER A 272 3.80 4.30 13.05
C SER A 272 3.27 3.13 12.20
N TRP A 273 2.46 2.27 12.81
CA TRP A 273 1.82 1.11 12.22
C TRP A 273 0.35 1.11 12.64
N GLN A 274 -0.56 0.95 11.68
CA GLN A 274 -1.97 0.75 11.99
C GLN A 274 -2.19 -0.67 12.49
N SER A 275 -2.66 -0.80 13.73
CA SER A 275 -3.01 -2.09 14.27
C SER A 275 -4.15 -2.78 13.58
N PHE A 276 -4.20 -4.11 13.74
CA PHE A 276 -5.45 -4.82 13.54
C PHE A 276 -6.38 -4.68 14.74
N TRP A 277 -5.82 -4.55 15.93
CA TRP A 277 -6.57 -4.45 17.17
C TRP A 277 -6.31 -3.07 17.77
N GLU A 278 -7.33 -2.24 17.88
CA GLU A 278 -7.32 -1.12 18.84
C GLU A 278 -7.33 -1.65 20.28
#